data_AF-A0A9P3UH27-F1
#
_entry.id   AF-A0A9P3UH27-F1
#
_cell.length_a   1.000
_cell.length_b   1.000
_cell.length_c   1.000
_cell.angle_alpha   90.00
_cell.angle_beta   90.00
_cell.angle_gamma   90.00
#
_symmetry.space_group_name_H-M   'P 1'
#
loop_
_entity.id
_entity.type
_entity.pdbx_description
1 polymer ?
#
loop_
_entity_poly.entity_id
_entity_poly.type
_entity_poly.pdbx_seq_one_letter_code
_entity_poly.pdbx_strand_id
1 'polypeptide(L)'
;MKHIPWAQVNGSNVLAEIKKEWVSLLNDSSADERHYQSFLHNHAGFFFPASSNNESLVVSELVLGSDYRVDFMVASCERSYGFVYTLIEIETPHESAFTNNGQPRARLTHALQQIRDWKAWLENNRDQAGRLFPSKRNTTTGVQHFEYIVVMGRRTDLTAKFDDKRNQLAKDLGVTIRSFDWFTDILLAKRFNSFNCYSSDLIGPTIDQDNDFSNPFLCCYSSKNWRSFINDHQIRLSHMIGHNITSLLSLRMVNEKRLNDFNSYLQGLPPHEQEPSSLEYRWLNMRTSIC
;
A
#
# COMPACT_ATOMS: atom_id res chain seq x y z
N MET A 1 0.96 -21.76 -12.60
CA MET A 1 0.91 -21.96 -11.13
C MET A 1 -0.46 -22.51 -10.78
N LYS A 2 -0.70 -23.05 -9.59
CA LYS A 2 -2.05 -23.46 -9.18
C LYS A 2 -2.75 -22.23 -8.62
N HIS A 3 -3.91 -21.85 -9.16
CA HIS A 3 -4.68 -20.70 -8.68
C HIS A 3 -5.05 -20.87 -7.21
N ILE A 4 -4.65 -19.92 -6.35
CA ILE A 4 -4.91 -19.96 -4.92
C ILE A 4 -6.22 -19.20 -4.61
N PRO A 5 -7.17 -19.81 -3.87
CA PRO A 5 -8.42 -19.14 -3.51
C PRO A 5 -8.20 -18.16 -2.35
N TRP A 6 -7.64 -16.97 -2.64
CA TRP A 6 -7.32 -15.96 -1.61
C TRP A 6 -8.50 -15.53 -0.74
N ALA A 7 -9.76 -15.76 -1.17
CA ALA A 7 -10.93 -15.55 -0.32
C ALA A 7 -10.89 -16.35 1.00
N GLN A 8 -10.21 -17.49 1.02
CA GLN A 8 -10.04 -18.30 2.23
C GLN A 8 -9.23 -17.60 3.32
N VAL A 9 -8.42 -16.60 2.97
CA VAL A 9 -7.70 -15.78 3.97
C VAL A 9 -8.68 -15.09 4.93
N ASN A 10 -9.86 -14.69 4.45
CA ASN A 10 -10.86 -13.96 5.26
C ASN A 10 -11.33 -14.75 6.50
N GLY A 11 -11.41 -16.08 6.39
CA GLY A 11 -11.81 -16.98 7.48
C GLY A 11 -10.64 -17.64 8.20
N SER A 12 -9.40 -17.42 7.74
CA SER A 12 -8.23 -18.12 8.25
C SER A 12 -7.81 -17.68 9.66
N ASN A 13 -7.25 -18.63 10.41
CA ASN A 13 -6.54 -18.32 11.67
C ASN A 13 -5.33 -17.39 11.42
N VAL A 14 -4.71 -17.45 10.25
CA VAL A 14 -3.58 -16.59 9.88
C VAL A 14 -3.97 -15.10 9.90
N LEU A 15 -5.12 -14.73 9.32
CA LEU A 15 -5.61 -13.35 9.39
C LEU A 15 -5.97 -12.94 10.83
N ALA A 16 -6.53 -13.86 11.62
CA ALA A 16 -6.82 -13.61 13.02
C ALA A 16 -5.55 -13.35 13.85
N GLU A 17 -4.47 -14.10 13.59
CA GLU A 17 -3.16 -13.91 14.21
C GLU A 17 -2.54 -12.57 13.82
N ILE A 18 -2.54 -12.19 12.54
CA ILE A 18 -2.03 -10.89 12.09
C ILE A 18 -2.77 -9.75 12.80
N LYS A 19 -4.10 -9.84 12.93
CA LYS A 19 -4.91 -8.86 13.68
C LYS A 19 -4.52 -8.81 15.16
N LYS A 20 -4.30 -9.96 15.78
CA LYS A 20 -3.89 -10.05 17.19
C LYS A 20 -2.50 -9.43 17.40
N GLU A 21 -1.55 -9.73 16.52
CA GLU A 21 -0.20 -9.17 16.58
C GLU A 21 -0.19 -7.66 16.37
N TRP A 22 -0.98 -7.15 15.43
CA TRP A 22 -1.14 -5.71 15.24
C TRP A 22 -1.67 -5.01 16.48
N VAL A 23 -2.73 -5.55 17.10
CA VAL A 23 -3.29 -5.01 18.34
C VAL A 23 -2.29 -5.11 19.50
N SER A 24 -1.55 -6.22 19.58
CA SER A 24 -0.49 -6.38 20.59
C SER A 24 0.59 -5.32 20.42
N LEU A 25 1.03 -5.08 19.19
CA LEU A 25 2.04 -4.07 18.87
C LEU A 25 1.55 -2.67 19.26
N LEU A 26 0.33 -2.30 18.89
CA LEU A 26 -0.28 -1.01 19.25
C LEU A 26 -0.40 -0.76 20.76
N ASN A 27 -0.47 -1.83 21.56
CA ASN A 27 -0.58 -1.74 23.02
C ASN A 27 0.79 -1.83 23.71
N ASP A 28 1.87 -2.11 22.98
CA ASP A 28 3.21 -2.19 23.52
C ASP A 28 3.85 -0.80 23.51
N SER A 29 3.80 -0.10 24.65
CA SER A 29 4.40 1.24 24.80
C SER A 29 5.92 1.25 24.71
N SER A 30 6.59 0.09 24.68
CA SER A 30 8.03 -0.01 24.44
C SER A 30 8.37 -0.10 22.95
N ALA A 31 7.38 -0.33 22.07
CA ALA A 31 7.58 -0.41 20.64
C ALA A 31 7.96 0.97 20.06
N ASP A 32 9.10 1.01 19.39
CA ASP A 32 9.51 2.17 18.60
C ASP A 32 8.93 2.13 17.18
N GLU A 33 9.14 3.20 16.43
CA GLU A 33 8.66 3.37 15.05
C GLU A 33 9.14 2.26 14.10
N ARG A 34 10.35 1.71 14.33
CA ARG A 34 10.90 0.64 13.48
C ARG A 34 10.10 -0.65 13.59
N HIS A 35 9.53 -0.94 14.77
CA HIS A 35 8.65 -2.09 14.92
C HIS A 35 7.40 -1.93 14.04
N TYR A 36 6.80 -0.74 13.99
CA TYR A 36 5.65 -0.45 13.13
C TYR A 36 6.02 -0.48 11.65
N GLN A 37 7.15 0.13 11.28
CA GLN A 37 7.65 0.13 9.90
C GLN A 37 7.89 -1.30 9.41
N SER A 38 8.55 -2.14 10.21
CA SER A 38 8.80 -3.55 9.91
C SER A 38 7.50 -4.34 9.79
N PHE A 39 6.55 -4.13 10.71
CA PHE A 39 5.27 -4.84 10.68
C PHE A 39 4.46 -4.50 9.42
N LEU A 40 4.36 -3.22 9.08
CA LEU A 40 3.66 -2.75 7.88
C LEU A 40 4.37 -3.21 6.59
N HIS A 41 5.70 -3.17 6.55
CA HIS A 41 6.50 -3.71 5.44
C HIS A 41 6.15 -5.18 5.18
N ASN A 42 6.13 -6.00 6.23
CA ASN A 42 5.94 -7.44 6.13
C ASN A 42 4.48 -7.87 5.91
N HIS A 43 3.52 -6.95 5.97
CA HIS A 43 2.09 -7.23 5.83
C HIS A 43 1.40 -6.24 4.89
N ALA A 44 2.11 -5.70 3.90
CA ALA A 44 1.61 -4.59 3.09
C ALA A 44 0.27 -4.88 2.37
N GLY A 45 0.04 -6.14 1.97
CA GLY A 45 -1.24 -6.55 1.36
C GLY A 45 -2.48 -6.36 2.26
N PHE A 46 -2.28 -6.26 3.57
CA PHE A 46 -3.34 -6.09 4.57
C PHE A 46 -3.56 -4.63 5.00
N PHE A 47 -2.54 -3.77 4.93
CA PHE A 47 -2.54 -2.48 5.60
C PHE A 47 -2.64 -1.26 4.69
N PHE A 48 -2.33 -1.40 3.41
CA PHE A 48 -2.40 -0.26 2.49
C PHE A 48 -3.67 -0.30 1.66
N PRO A 49 -4.33 0.86 1.48
CA PRO A 49 -5.49 0.94 0.61
C PRO A 49 -5.03 0.59 -0.79
N ALA A 50 -5.80 -0.28 -1.42
CA ALA A 50 -5.69 -0.46 -2.83
C ALA A 50 -6.64 0.56 -3.49
N SER A 51 -6.29 1.11 -4.65
CA SER A 51 -7.13 2.09 -5.35
C SER A 51 -8.53 1.50 -5.63
N SER A 52 -9.45 2.28 -6.20
CA SER A 52 -10.80 1.80 -6.55
C SER A 52 -10.84 0.51 -7.39
N ASN A 53 -9.72 0.10 -7.98
CA ASN A 53 -9.57 -1.13 -8.77
C ASN A 53 -8.61 -2.16 -8.13
N ASN A 54 -8.27 -2.01 -6.85
CA ASN A 54 -7.26 -2.77 -6.12
C ASN A 54 -5.82 -2.70 -6.66
N GLU A 55 -5.54 -1.88 -7.68
CA GLU A 55 -4.27 -1.87 -8.38
C GLU A 55 -3.28 -0.90 -7.69
N SER A 56 -2.56 -1.34 -6.66
CA SER A 56 -1.50 -0.53 -6.05
C SER A 56 -0.21 -1.31 -5.77
N LEU A 57 0.88 -0.58 -5.72
CA LEU A 57 2.18 -1.04 -5.25
C LEU A 57 2.56 -0.24 -4.01
N VAL A 58 3.20 -0.87 -3.04
CA VAL A 58 3.72 -0.20 -1.85
C VAL A 58 5.23 -0.37 -1.82
N VAL A 59 5.96 0.74 -1.68
CA VAL A 59 7.42 0.77 -1.50
C VAL A 59 7.70 1.28 -0.10
N SER A 60 8.54 0.59 0.66
CA SER A 60 9.02 1.09 1.95
C SER A 60 10.37 1.77 1.81
N GLU A 61 10.60 2.78 2.64
CA GLU A 61 11.88 3.50 2.76
C GLU A 61 12.38 4.02 1.41
N LEU A 62 11.50 4.65 0.64
CA LEU A 62 11.85 5.22 -0.66
C LEU A 62 12.82 6.39 -0.46
N VAL A 63 14.04 6.26 -1.00
CA VAL A 63 15.04 7.33 -0.94
C VAL A 63 14.76 8.38 -2.01
N LEU A 64 14.71 9.66 -1.63
CA LEU A 64 14.67 10.81 -2.56
C LEU A 64 16.03 11.52 -2.55
N GLY A 65 16.71 11.53 -3.70
CA GLY A 65 18.08 12.08 -3.78
C GLY A 65 19.05 11.29 -2.90
N SER A 66 19.87 12.00 -2.13
CA SER A 66 20.73 11.45 -1.07
C SER A 66 20.21 11.72 0.34
N ASP A 67 19.22 12.62 0.48
CA ASP A 67 19.02 13.36 1.71
C ASP A 67 17.72 12.98 2.43
N TYR A 68 16.74 12.42 1.70
CA TYR A 68 15.42 12.15 2.25
C TYR A 68 15.02 10.69 2.08
N ARG A 69 14.23 10.22 3.04
CA ARG A 69 13.62 8.90 3.06
C ARG A 69 12.14 9.08 3.34
N VAL A 70 11.31 8.45 2.53
CA VAL A 70 9.86 8.35 2.72
C VAL A 70 9.57 6.98 3.32
N ASP A 71 8.86 6.90 4.44
CA ASP A 71 8.58 5.60 5.07
C ASP A 71 7.82 4.67 4.15
N PHE A 72 6.74 5.16 3.53
CA PHE A 72 6.00 4.41 2.53
C PHE A 72 5.55 5.27 1.35
N MET A 73 5.69 4.73 0.14
CA MET A 73 5.08 5.27 -1.08
C MET A 73 4.06 4.26 -1.59
N VAL A 74 2.82 4.69 -1.77
CA VAL A 74 1.77 3.92 -2.46
C VAL A 74 1.64 4.44 -3.89
N ALA A 75 1.89 3.60 -4.89
CA ALA A 75 1.64 3.90 -6.30
C ALA A 75 0.32 3.24 -6.73
N SER A 76 -0.74 4.04 -6.80
CA SER A 76 -2.10 3.63 -7.18
C SER A 76 -2.31 3.78 -8.68
N CYS A 77 -2.59 2.68 -9.39
CA CYS A 77 -2.78 2.69 -10.84
C CYS A 77 -4.17 3.25 -11.19
N GLU A 78 -4.18 4.32 -11.97
CA GLU A 78 -5.34 4.96 -12.60
C GLU A 78 -5.41 4.61 -14.10
N ARG A 79 -5.18 3.32 -14.43
CA ARG A 79 -5.30 2.77 -15.79
C ARG A 79 -4.47 3.55 -16.82
N SER A 80 -5.09 4.14 -17.83
CA SER A 80 -4.43 4.88 -18.90
C SER A 80 -3.69 6.13 -18.40
N TYR A 81 -4.06 6.68 -17.23
CA TYR A 81 -3.38 7.81 -16.60
C TYR A 81 -2.10 7.40 -15.85
N GLY A 82 -1.79 6.11 -15.71
CA GLY A 82 -0.61 5.66 -14.98
C GLY A 82 -0.80 5.75 -13.46
N PHE A 83 0.24 6.08 -12.71
CA PHE A 83 0.19 6.10 -11.24
C PHE A 83 -0.17 7.47 -10.65
N VAL A 84 -0.88 7.42 -9.52
CA VAL A 84 -0.92 8.47 -8.48
C VAL A 84 -0.08 8.00 -7.31
N TYR A 85 0.70 8.91 -6.74
CA TYR A 85 1.65 8.59 -5.67
C TYR A 85 1.20 9.19 -4.35
N THR A 86 1.03 8.35 -3.33
CA THR A 86 0.79 8.79 -1.96
C THR A 86 2.07 8.57 -1.15
N LEU A 87 2.68 9.64 -0.65
CA LEU A 87 3.85 9.58 0.24
C LEU A 87 3.37 9.65 1.70
N ILE A 88 3.80 8.68 2.50
CA ILE A 88 3.33 8.48 3.87
C ILE A 88 4.53 8.55 4.81
N GLU A 89 4.44 9.45 5.78
CA GLU A 89 5.30 9.46 6.99
C GLU A 89 4.54 8.82 8.14
N ILE A 90 5.20 7.94 8.89
CA ILE A 90 4.66 7.40 10.14
C ILE A 90 5.49 7.90 11.32
N GLU A 91 4.84 8.07 12.46
CA GLU A 91 5.49 8.42 13.73
C GLU A 91 5.06 7.41 14.80
N THR A 92 5.32 7.67 16.07
CA THR A 92 4.80 6.80 17.15
C THR A 92 3.27 6.90 17.32
N PRO A 93 2.56 5.78 17.57
CA PRO A 93 1.19 5.82 18.05
C PRO A 93 1.10 6.25 19.52
N HIS A 94 2.18 6.23 20.29
CA HIS A 94 2.15 6.42 21.74
C HIS A 94 2.25 7.90 22.17
N GLU A 95 2.26 8.83 21.22
CA GLU A 95 2.21 10.26 21.47
C GLU A 95 1.09 10.93 20.69
N SER A 96 0.36 11.82 21.36
CA SER A 96 -0.68 12.62 20.71
C SER A 96 -0.06 13.64 19.75
N ALA A 97 -0.66 13.80 18.57
CA ALA A 97 -0.20 14.75 17.57
C ALA A 97 -0.41 16.23 18.00
N PHE A 98 -1.30 16.49 18.96
CA PHE A 98 -1.65 17.84 19.42
C PHE A 98 -1.48 17.99 20.95
N THR A 99 -1.25 19.23 21.38
CA THR A 99 -1.33 19.62 22.81
C THR A 99 -2.80 19.75 23.23
N ASN A 100 -3.04 19.83 24.55
CA ASN A 100 -4.39 20.04 25.08
C ASN A 100 -5.04 21.37 24.60
N ASN A 101 -4.22 22.32 24.17
CA ASN A 101 -4.66 23.59 23.59
C ASN A 101 -4.90 23.49 22.06
N GLY A 102 -4.70 22.31 21.47
CA GLY A 102 -4.88 22.02 20.05
C GLY A 102 -3.78 22.61 19.16
N GLN A 103 -2.58 22.82 19.70
CA GLN A 103 -1.40 23.17 18.91
C GLN A 103 -0.64 21.91 18.50
N PRO A 104 -0.08 21.82 17.28
CA PRO A 104 0.78 20.70 16.89
C PRO A 104 1.93 20.49 17.89
N ARG A 105 2.21 19.23 18.23
CA ARG A 105 3.39 18.89 19.03
C ARG A 105 4.64 18.83 18.15
N ALA A 106 5.81 18.90 18.80
CA ALA A 106 7.11 18.89 18.12
C ALA A 106 7.26 17.75 17.10
N ARG A 107 6.80 16.55 17.44
CA ARG A 107 6.86 15.39 16.55
C ARG A 107 5.97 15.53 15.31
N LEU A 108 4.70 15.95 15.48
CA LEU A 108 3.86 16.30 14.31
C LEU A 108 4.49 17.43 13.49
N THR A 109 5.06 18.45 14.13
CA THR A 109 5.77 19.54 13.43
C THR A 109 6.95 19.01 12.61
N HIS A 110 7.69 18.04 13.14
CA HIS A 110 8.83 17.41 12.46
C HIS A 110 8.39 16.58 11.25
N ALA A 111 7.37 15.72 11.39
CA ALA A 111 6.79 14.96 10.28
C ALA A 111 6.24 15.89 9.17
N LEU A 112 5.57 16.98 9.55
CA LEU A 112 5.12 17.99 8.58
C LEU A 112 6.29 18.72 7.90
N GLN A 113 7.43 18.88 8.58
CA GLN A 113 8.64 19.43 7.98
C GLN A 113 9.25 18.46 6.96
N GLN A 114 9.34 17.16 7.28
CA GLN A 114 9.81 16.15 6.31
C GLN A 114 8.96 16.15 5.03
N ILE A 115 7.63 16.24 5.15
CA ILE A 115 6.76 16.38 3.97
C ILE A 115 7.07 17.64 3.17
N ARG A 116 7.32 18.79 3.82
CA ARG A 116 7.70 20.02 3.13
C ARG A 116 9.03 19.85 2.40
N ASP A 117 9.99 19.18 3.01
CA ASP A 117 11.30 18.92 2.41
C ASP A 117 11.16 17.99 1.20
N TRP A 118 10.28 16.98 1.25
CA TRP A 118 9.96 16.14 0.09
C TRP A 118 9.32 16.95 -1.03
N LYS A 119 8.34 17.81 -0.72
CA LYS A 119 7.70 18.71 -1.71
C LYS A 119 8.75 19.59 -2.39
N ALA A 120 9.61 20.24 -1.60
CA ALA A 120 10.70 21.07 -2.12
C ALA A 120 11.68 20.25 -2.98
N TRP A 121 12.02 19.03 -2.56
CA TRP A 121 12.87 18.15 -3.35
C TRP A 121 12.24 17.79 -4.69
N LEU A 122 10.95 17.43 -4.73
CA LEU A 122 10.21 17.12 -5.95
C LEU A 122 10.17 18.31 -6.92
N GLU A 123 9.97 19.53 -6.40
CA GLU A 123 9.92 20.76 -7.20
C GLU A 123 11.29 21.16 -7.76
N ASN A 124 12.36 20.99 -6.97
CA ASN A 124 13.71 21.39 -7.32
C ASN A 124 14.46 20.34 -8.15
N ASN A 125 14.02 19.07 -8.16
CA ASN A 125 14.69 17.95 -8.84
C ASN A 125 13.79 17.29 -9.89
N ARG A 126 13.06 18.09 -10.69
CA ARG A 126 11.99 17.61 -11.59
C ARG A 126 12.38 16.43 -12.48
N ASP A 127 13.57 16.44 -13.08
CA ASP A 127 14.03 15.33 -13.94
C ASP A 127 14.27 14.04 -13.15
N GLN A 128 14.85 14.15 -11.95
CA GLN A 128 15.06 13.00 -11.08
C GLN A 128 13.73 12.50 -10.52
N ALA A 129 12.83 13.40 -10.11
CA ALA A 129 11.50 13.08 -9.67
C ALA A 129 10.69 12.40 -10.78
N GLY A 130 10.74 12.91 -12.01
CA GLY A 130 10.04 12.33 -13.15
C GLY A 130 10.50 10.92 -13.49
N ARG A 131 11.79 10.61 -13.31
CA ARG A 131 12.32 9.24 -13.42
C ARG A 131 11.92 8.36 -12.24
N LEU A 132 11.90 8.90 -11.03
CA LEU A 132 11.58 8.16 -9.81
C LEU A 132 10.07 7.83 -9.70
N PHE A 133 9.23 8.66 -10.31
CA PHE A 133 7.78 8.60 -10.26
C PHE A 133 7.17 8.60 -11.68
N PRO A 134 7.42 7.58 -12.50
CA PRO A 134 6.92 7.53 -13.87
C PRO A 134 5.38 7.49 -13.90
N SER A 135 4.74 8.35 -14.69
CA SER A 135 3.28 8.34 -14.86
C SER A 135 2.86 9.02 -16.16
N LYS A 136 1.73 8.57 -16.74
CA LYS A 136 1.11 9.18 -17.93
C LYS A 136 0.20 10.35 -17.59
N ARG A 137 -0.09 10.60 -16.31
CA ARG A 137 -0.90 11.72 -15.83
C ARG A 137 -0.11 13.03 -15.97
N ASN A 138 0.09 13.41 -17.23
CA ASN A 138 0.79 14.59 -17.69
C ASN A 138 0.11 15.06 -18.98
N THR A 139 -1.00 15.77 -18.85
CA THR A 139 -1.60 16.47 -19.99
C THR A 139 -2.05 17.85 -19.52
N THR A 140 -1.05 18.73 -19.31
CA THR A 140 -0.99 20.18 -19.62
C THR A 140 0.14 20.88 -18.81
N THR A 141 0.48 20.42 -17.59
CA THR A 141 1.48 21.07 -16.70
C THR A 141 2.75 20.26 -16.40
N GLY A 142 2.78 18.96 -16.73
CA GLY A 142 3.98 18.12 -16.60
C GLY A 142 4.35 17.66 -15.19
N VAL A 143 3.45 17.78 -14.21
CA VAL A 143 3.71 17.42 -12.79
C VAL A 143 2.90 16.17 -12.39
N GLN A 144 3.58 15.17 -11.81
CA GLN A 144 2.92 13.99 -11.24
C GLN A 144 1.96 14.39 -10.11
N HIS A 145 0.87 13.64 -9.96
CA HIS A 145 -0.04 13.85 -8.85
C HIS A 145 0.51 13.18 -7.59
N PHE A 146 0.74 13.97 -6.54
CA PHE A 146 1.19 13.51 -5.24
C PHE A 146 0.15 13.82 -4.16
N GLU A 147 -0.10 12.83 -3.32
CA GLU A 147 -0.80 12.95 -2.05
C GLU A 147 0.20 12.74 -0.91
N TYR A 148 -0.07 13.33 0.24
CA TYR A 148 0.83 13.27 1.40
C TYR A 148 0.02 12.91 2.65
N ILE A 149 0.51 11.94 3.42
CA ILE A 149 -0.13 11.48 4.66
C ILE A 149 0.89 11.48 5.80
N VAL A 150 0.50 12.01 6.96
CA VAL A 150 1.17 11.75 8.25
C VAL A 150 0.29 10.81 9.06
N VAL A 151 0.86 9.74 9.62
CA VAL A 151 0.18 8.84 10.55
C VAL A 151 0.85 8.90 11.92
N MET A 152 0.15 9.43 12.93
CA MET A 152 0.69 9.61 14.28
C MET A 152 -0.39 9.47 15.35
N GLY A 153 -0.02 8.92 16.51
CA GLY A 153 -0.91 8.85 17.68
C GLY A 153 -2.07 7.86 17.51
N ARG A 154 -2.97 7.85 18.49
CA ARG A 154 -4.21 7.06 18.48
C ARG A 154 -5.44 7.96 18.47
N ARG A 155 -6.55 7.43 17.96
CA ARG A 155 -7.87 8.08 17.94
C ARG A 155 -8.39 8.35 19.34
N THR A 156 -8.02 7.52 20.31
CA THR A 156 -8.33 7.73 21.73
C THR A 156 -7.78 9.04 22.27
N ASP A 157 -6.73 9.59 21.63
CA ASP A 157 -6.10 10.84 22.03
C ASP A 157 -6.72 12.06 21.32
N LEU A 158 -7.65 11.83 20.39
CA LEU A 158 -8.35 12.86 19.64
C LEU A 158 -9.71 13.17 20.30
N THR A 159 -9.92 14.44 20.65
CA THR A 159 -11.24 14.95 21.04
C THR A 159 -11.88 15.64 19.83
N ALA A 160 -13.21 15.77 19.81
CA ALA A 160 -13.93 16.45 18.72
C ALA A 160 -13.40 17.88 18.46
N LYS A 161 -12.92 18.57 19.51
CA LYS A 161 -12.27 19.89 19.42
C LYS A 161 -10.96 19.88 18.61
N PHE A 162 -10.29 18.74 18.51
CA PHE A 162 -9.04 18.57 17.76
C PHE A 162 -9.28 18.20 16.30
N ASP A 163 -10.43 17.59 15.97
CA ASP A 163 -10.75 17.22 14.60
C ASP A 163 -10.80 18.45 13.68
N ASP A 164 -11.43 19.55 14.11
CA ASP A 164 -11.51 20.78 13.31
C ASP A 164 -10.12 21.39 13.07
N LYS A 165 -9.29 21.46 14.12
CA LYS A 165 -7.93 22.01 13.99
C LYS A 165 -7.03 21.13 13.12
N ARG A 166 -7.11 19.80 13.28
CA ARG A 166 -6.42 18.85 12.42
C ARG A 166 -6.86 19.01 10.97
N ASN A 167 -8.17 19.08 10.71
CA ASN A 167 -8.72 19.21 9.36
C ASN A 167 -8.33 20.55 8.72
N GLN A 168 -8.34 21.64 9.48
CA GLN A 168 -7.88 22.95 9.02
C GLN A 168 -6.39 22.92 8.67
N LEU A 169 -5.54 22.41 9.56
CA LEU A 169 -4.09 22.27 9.31
C LEU A 169 -3.80 21.38 8.10
N ALA A 170 -4.49 20.25 8.00
CA ALA A 170 -4.41 19.32 6.89
C ALA A 170 -4.75 20.01 5.55
N LYS A 171 -5.85 20.76 5.51
CA LYS A 171 -6.27 21.53 4.34
C LYS A 171 -5.25 22.61 3.96
N ASP A 172 -4.78 23.39 4.93
CA ASP A 172 -3.87 24.52 4.68
C ASP A 172 -2.51 24.05 4.14
N LEU A 173 -2.05 22.87 4.57
CA LEU A 173 -0.78 22.30 4.13
C LEU A 173 -0.90 21.37 2.92
N GLY A 174 -2.11 21.03 2.49
CA GLY A 174 -2.35 19.99 1.48
C GLY A 174 -1.72 18.66 1.89
N VAL A 175 -2.04 18.20 3.11
CA VAL A 175 -1.56 16.95 3.72
C VAL A 175 -2.73 16.31 4.46
N THR A 176 -2.85 14.99 4.44
CA THR A 176 -3.79 14.26 5.30
C THR A 176 -3.11 13.86 6.61
N ILE A 177 -3.75 14.10 7.75
CA ILE A 177 -3.24 13.68 9.06
C ILE A 177 -4.18 12.59 9.60
N ARG A 178 -3.63 11.40 9.89
CA ARG A 178 -4.36 10.23 10.42
C ARG A 178 -3.73 9.74 11.73
N SER A 179 -4.50 8.98 12.49
CA SER A 179 -3.98 8.15 13.58
C SER A 179 -3.67 6.74 13.09
N PHE A 180 -2.93 5.95 13.87
CA PHE A 180 -2.68 4.53 13.59
C PHE A 180 -3.95 3.68 13.50
N ASP A 181 -5.08 4.16 14.03
CA ASP A 181 -6.37 3.51 13.86
C ASP A 181 -6.81 3.47 12.40
N TRP A 182 -6.31 4.35 11.54
CA TRP A 182 -6.57 4.27 10.10
C TRP A 182 -6.05 2.95 9.50
N PHE A 183 -4.84 2.53 9.86
CA PHE A 183 -4.31 1.21 9.49
C PHE A 183 -5.14 0.07 10.08
N THR A 184 -5.64 0.27 11.30
CA THR A 184 -6.53 -0.70 11.96
C THR A 184 -7.86 -0.85 11.21
N ASP A 185 -8.47 0.27 10.81
CA ASP A 185 -9.71 0.29 10.04
C ASP A 185 -9.51 -0.40 8.67
N ILE A 186 -8.39 -0.14 8.00
CA ILE A 186 -8.04 -0.82 6.74
C ILE A 186 -7.96 -2.33 6.96
N LEU A 187 -7.18 -2.79 7.95
CA LEU A 187 -7.03 -4.21 8.25
C LEU A 187 -8.37 -4.90 8.55
N LEU A 188 -9.26 -4.21 9.27
CA LEU A 188 -10.58 -4.75 9.62
C LEU A 188 -11.55 -4.76 8.44
N ALA A 189 -11.48 -3.76 7.56
CA ALA A 189 -12.33 -3.63 6.37
C ALA A 189 -11.85 -4.49 5.20
N LYS A 190 -10.56 -4.79 5.10
CA LYS A 190 -9.97 -5.54 3.97
C LYS A 190 -10.64 -6.90 3.81
N ARG A 191 -11.07 -7.19 2.57
CA ARG A 191 -11.55 -8.51 2.16
C ARG A 191 -10.77 -8.96 0.95
N PHE A 192 -10.40 -10.22 0.95
CA PHE A 192 -9.72 -10.86 -0.15
C PHE A 192 -10.72 -11.61 -1.02
N ASN A 193 -10.55 -11.52 -2.32
CA ASN A 193 -11.35 -12.25 -3.29
C ASN A 193 -10.44 -13.28 -3.95
N SER A 194 -11.01 -14.41 -4.34
CA SER A 194 -10.30 -15.41 -5.15
C SER A 194 -9.99 -14.88 -6.56
N PHE A 195 -10.61 -13.77 -6.99
CA PHE A 195 -10.37 -13.10 -8.27
C PHE A 195 -10.18 -11.61 -8.05
N ASN A 196 -9.12 -11.09 -8.64
CA ASN A 196 -8.97 -9.68 -8.94
C ASN A 196 -8.52 -9.58 -10.39
N CYS A 197 -9.12 -8.64 -11.13
CA CYS A 197 -8.76 -8.36 -12.51
C CYS A 197 -7.95 -7.07 -12.50
N TYR A 198 -6.62 -7.19 -12.66
CA TYR A 198 -5.74 -6.04 -12.79
C TYR A 198 -5.59 -5.75 -14.28
N SER A 199 -6.01 -4.57 -14.72
CA SER A 199 -6.08 -4.17 -16.13
C SER A 199 -7.10 -4.96 -16.98
N SER A 200 -8.25 -4.33 -17.21
CA SER A 200 -9.26 -4.77 -18.20
C SER A 200 -8.90 -4.44 -19.65
N ASP A 201 -7.61 -4.28 -19.96
CA ASP A 201 -7.14 -4.03 -21.33
C ASP A 201 -7.19 -5.36 -22.12
N LEU A 202 -7.38 -5.28 -23.45
CA LEU A 202 -7.52 -6.45 -24.33
C LEU A 202 -6.28 -7.37 -24.28
N ILE A 203 -5.14 -6.81 -23.90
CA ILE A 203 -3.88 -7.52 -23.68
C ILE A 203 -3.52 -7.33 -22.19
N GLY A 204 -4.16 -8.12 -21.33
CA GLY A 204 -4.01 -8.07 -19.87
C GLY A 204 -3.16 -9.22 -19.31
N PRO A 205 -2.91 -9.22 -18.00
CA PRO A 205 -2.28 -10.34 -17.31
C PRO A 205 -3.01 -11.66 -17.54
N THR A 206 -2.25 -12.76 -17.51
CA THR A 206 -2.84 -14.08 -17.36
C THR A 206 -3.53 -14.22 -16.00
N ILE A 207 -4.44 -15.18 -15.89
CA ILE A 207 -5.14 -15.50 -14.63
C ILE A 207 -4.14 -15.78 -13.50
N ASP A 208 -3.10 -16.56 -13.80
CA ASP A 208 -2.05 -16.89 -12.83
C ASP A 208 -1.32 -15.65 -12.35
N GLN A 209 -0.93 -14.74 -13.27
CA GLN A 209 -0.25 -13.50 -12.90
C GLN A 209 -1.13 -12.60 -12.04
N ASP A 210 -2.44 -12.54 -12.30
CA ASP A 210 -3.37 -11.78 -11.46
C ASP A 210 -3.57 -12.42 -10.08
N ASN A 211 -3.61 -13.75 -10.02
CA ASN A 211 -3.66 -14.47 -8.77
C ASN A 211 -2.39 -14.22 -7.94
N ASP A 212 -1.21 -14.31 -8.56
CA ASP A 212 0.06 -14.02 -7.90
C ASP A 212 0.16 -12.54 -7.46
N PHE A 213 -0.34 -11.62 -8.29
CA PHE A 213 -0.31 -10.20 -7.97
C PHE A 213 -1.24 -9.85 -6.81
N SER A 214 -2.38 -10.54 -6.68
CA SER A 214 -3.34 -10.37 -5.58
C SER A 214 -2.96 -11.09 -4.28
N ASN A 215 -1.78 -11.71 -4.22
CA ASN A 215 -1.32 -12.42 -3.02
C ASN A 215 -1.41 -11.51 -1.76
N PRO A 216 -2.26 -11.86 -0.78
CA PRO A 216 -2.46 -11.07 0.45
C PRO A 216 -1.20 -10.90 1.28
N PHE A 217 -0.28 -11.86 1.20
CA PHE A 217 0.94 -11.96 2.00
C PHE A 217 2.13 -11.23 1.38
N LEU A 218 1.88 -10.30 0.45
CA LEU A 218 2.94 -9.48 -0.13
C LEU A 218 3.58 -8.55 0.91
N CYS A 219 4.89 -8.36 0.77
CA CYS A 219 5.65 -7.32 1.46
C CYS A 219 5.72 -6.05 0.60
N CYS A 220 6.09 -4.93 1.21
CA CYS A 220 6.48 -3.74 0.46
C CYS A 220 7.66 -4.06 -0.46
N TYR A 221 7.73 -3.44 -1.64
CA TYR A 221 8.96 -3.38 -2.41
C TYR A 221 10.01 -2.54 -1.66
N SER A 222 11.29 -2.86 -1.82
CA SER A 222 12.36 -1.98 -1.38
C SER A 222 12.55 -0.81 -2.36
N SER A 223 13.16 0.29 -1.90
CA SER A 223 13.59 1.37 -2.79
C SER A 223 14.47 0.87 -3.95
N LYS A 224 15.31 -0.14 -3.71
CA LYS A 224 16.13 -0.78 -4.74
C LYS A 224 15.26 -1.49 -5.79
N ASN A 225 14.29 -2.29 -5.37
CA ASN A 225 13.40 -3.01 -6.29
C ASN A 225 12.57 -2.02 -7.12
N TRP A 226 12.04 -0.97 -6.50
CA TRP A 226 11.34 0.10 -7.21
C TRP A 226 12.21 0.75 -8.29
N ARG A 227 13.46 1.09 -7.95
CA ARG A 227 14.42 1.65 -8.92
C ARG A 227 14.77 0.68 -10.04
N SER A 228 14.91 -0.60 -9.72
CA SER A 228 15.12 -1.64 -10.73
C SER A 228 13.95 -1.72 -11.70
N PHE A 229 12.72 -1.62 -11.19
CA PHE A 229 11.50 -1.65 -11.99
C PHE A 229 11.41 -0.43 -12.92
N ILE A 230 11.52 0.79 -12.40
CA ILE A 230 11.31 2.01 -13.21
C ILE A 230 12.45 2.30 -14.20
N ASN A 231 13.64 1.73 -13.98
CA ASN A 231 14.77 1.83 -14.90
C ASN A 231 14.73 0.76 -16.00
N ASP A 232 13.75 -0.15 -15.98
CA ASP A 232 13.54 -1.10 -17.08
C ASP A 232 13.14 -0.33 -18.34
N HIS A 233 13.90 -0.48 -19.42
CA HIS A 233 13.64 0.18 -20.69
C HIS A 233 12.33 -0.28 -21.35
N GLN A 234 11.72 -1.34 -20.84
CA GLN A 234 10.45 -1.88 -21.34
C GLN A 234 9.22 -1.40 -20.55
N ILE A 235 9.35 -0.49 -19.57
CA ILE A 235 8.16 -0.04 -18.82
C ILE A 235 7.13 0.64 -19.72
N ARG A 236 5.87 0.25 -19.56
CA ARG A 236 4.72 0.84 -20.24
C ARG A 236 3.96 1.74 -19.29
N LEU A 237 3.79 3.02 -19.67
CA LEU A 237 3.22 4.05 -18.80
C LEU A 237 1.69 4.06 -18.67
N SER A 238 0.99 3.26 -19.48
CA SER A 238 -0.46 3.03 -19.38
C SER A 238 -0.70 1.65 -18.78
N HIS A 239 -1.75 1.52 -17.97
CA HIS A 239 -2.06 0.29 -17.21
C HIS A 239 -0.79 -0.27 -16.54
N MET A 240 -0.12 0.58 -15.77
CA MET A 240 1.24 0.38 -15.23
C MET A 240 1.44 -0.95 -14.50
N ILE A 241 0.38 -1.49 -13.88
CA ILE A 241 0.46 -2.81 -13.24
C ILE A 241 0.32 -3.92 -14.30
N GLY A 242 -0.79 -3.95 -15.03
CA GLY A 242 -1.07 -5.05 -15.97
C GLY A 242 -0.03 -5.22 -17.07
N HIS A 243 0.38 -4.12 -17.71
CA HIS A 243 1.34 -4.15 -18.81
C HIS A 243 2.78 -4.48 -18.38
N ASN A 244 3.09 -4.31 -17.08
CA ASN A 244 4.43 -4.56 -16.54
C ASN A 244 4.44 -5.68 -15.50
N ILE A 245 3.39 -6.51 -15.44
CA ILE A 245 3.15 -7.44 -14.34
C ILE A 245 4.27 -8.47 -14.18
N THR A 246 4.86 -8.93 -15.29
CA THR A 246 5.99 -9.87 -15.25
C THR A 246 7.20 -9.29 -14.51
N SER A 247 7.61 -8.05 -14.82
CA SER A 247 8.72 -7.37 -14.14
C SER A 247 8.37 -7.05 -12.68
N LEU A 248 7.10 -6.74 -12.39
CA LEU A 248 6.65 -6.49 -11.01
C LEU A 248 6.66 -7.76 -10.16
N LEU A 249 6.22 -8.89 -10.72
CA LEU A 249 6.20 -10.19 -10.03
C LEU A 249 7.60 -10.73 -9.81
N SER A 250 8.55 -10.53 -10.74
CA SER A 250 9.94 -10.97 -10.55
C SER A 250 10.67 -10.23 -9.42
N LEU A 251 10.22 -9.01 -9.08
CA LEU A 251 10.75 -8.19 -7.99
C LEU A 251 9.91 -8.28 -6.70
N ARG A 252 8.81 -9.03 -6.73
CA ARG A 252 7.86 -9.16 -5.62
C ARG A 252 8.53 -9.84 -4.44
N MET A 253 8.23 -9.34 -3.24
CA MET A 253 8.59 -9.99 -1.98
C MET A 253 7.32 -10.44 -1.27
N VAL A 254 7.39 -11.59 -0.62
CA VAL A 254 6.28 -12.18 0.14
C VAL A 254 6.73 -12.54 1.55
N ASN A 255 5.81 -12.47 2.50
CA ASN A 255 6.01 -12.95 3.84
C ASN A 255 5.88 -14.48 3.84
N GLU A 256 6.98 -15.16 3.54
CA GLU A 256 7.05 -16.62 3.38
C GLU A 256 6.48 -17.36 4.58
N LYS A 257 6.75 -16.87 5.79
CA LYS A 257 6.19 -17.48 7.01
C LYS A 257 4.66 -17.48 6.95
N ARG A 258 4.03 -16.33 6.72
CA ARG A 258 2.57 -16.20 6.70
C ARG A 258 1.94 -16.92 5.52
N LEU A 259 2.60 -16.92 4.37
CA LEU A 259 2.16 -17.69 3.21
C LEU A 259 2.17 -19.19 3.51
N ASN A 260 3.21 -19.71 4.17
CA ASN A 260 3.30 -21.12 4.55
C ASN A 260 2.29 -21.50 5.65
N ASP A 261 2.08 -20.62 6.63
CA ASP A 261 1.03 -20.77 7.64
C ASP A 261 -0.35 -20.88 6.95
N PHE A 262 -0.61 -20.05 5.93
CA PHE A 262 -1.85 -20.06 5.17
C PHE A 262 -1.98 -21.30 4.27
N ASN A 263 -0.91 -21.72 3.61
CA ASN A 263 -0.92 -22.95 2.81
C ASN A 263 -1.23 -24.18 3.68
N SER A 264 -0.73 -24.21 4.91
CA SER A 264 -1.03 -25.26 5.89
C SER A 264 -2.50 -25.21 6.33
N TYR A 265 -3.04 -24.01 6.58
CA TYR A 265 -4.47 -23.81 6.83
C TYR A 265 -5.32 -24.32 5.65
N LEU A 266 -4.96 -23.93 4.42
CA LEU A 266 -5.68 -24.30 3.20
C LEU A 266 -5.72 -25.82 3.00
N GLN A 267 -4.60 -26.52 3.22
CA GLN A 267 -4.52 -27.98 3.13
C GLN A 267 -5.42 -28.70 4.15
N GLY A 268 -5.72 -28.06 5.28
CA GLY A 268 -6.63 -28.58 6.31
C GLY A 268 -8.12 -28.41 5.99
N LEU A 269 -8.47 -27.62 4.97
CA LEU A 269 -9.87 -27.42 4.57
C LEU A 269 -10.42 -28.61 3.77
N PRO A 270 -11.75 -28.78 3.68
CA PRO A 270 -12.36 -29.75 2.77
C PRO A 270 -11.89 -29.54 1.31
N PRO A 271 -11.72 -30.60 0.49
CA PRO A 271 -11.17 -30.47 -0.86
C PRO A 271 -11.84 -29.44 -1.77
N HIS A 272 -13.15 -29.22 -1.62
CA HIS A 272 -13.91 -28.26 -2.41
C HIS A 272 -13.67 -26.79 -2.03
N GLU A 273 -13.00 -26.53 -0.90
CA GLU A 273 -12.60 -25.20 -0.44
C GLU A 273 -11.12 -24.89 -0.73
N GLN A 274 -10.33 -25.91 -1.10
CA GLN A 274 -8.91 -25.78 -1.44
C GLN A 274 -8.68 -25.22 -2.85
N GLU A 275 -9.67 -25.35 -3.72
CA GLU A 275 -9.69 -24.83 -5.09
C GLU A 275 -10.73 -23.72 -5.25
N PRO A 276 -10.61 -22.90 -6.30
CA PRO A 276 -11.73 -22.12 -6.79
C PRO A 276 -12.96 -23.01 -7.07
N SER A 277 -14.14 -22.52 -6.71
CA SER A 277 -15.42 -23.14 -7.03
C SER A 277 -15.67 -23.20 -8.55
N SER A 278 -16.63 -24.03 -8.96
CA SER A 278 -17.01 -24.16 -10.38
C SER A 278 -17.55 -22.87 -11.01
N LEU A 279 -18.26 -22.04 -10.22
CA LEU A 279 -18.71 -20.72 -10.65
C LEU A 279 -17.52 -19.80 -10.91
N GLU A 280 -16.57 -19.81 -9.98
CA GLU A 280 -15.33 -19.06 -10.05
C GLU A 280 -14.48 -19.46 -11.27
N TYR A 281 -14.35 -20.75 -11.57
CA TYR A 281 -13.73 -21.23 -12.82
C TYR A 281 -14.46 -20.77 -14.09
N ARG A 282 -15.80 -20.67 -14.07
CA ARG A 282 -16.54 -20.13 -15.23
C ARG A 282 -16.23 -18.66 -15.48
N TRP A 283 -16.10 -17.85 -14.43
CA TRP A 283 -15.67 -16.46 -14.55
C TRP A 283 -14.26 -16.34 -15.13
N LEU A 284 -13.34 -17.20 -14.69
CA LEU A 284 -11.98 -17.29 -15.25
C LEU A 284 -12.01 -17.55 -16.77
N ASN A 285 -12.80 -18.53 -17.22
CA ASN A 285 -12.89 -18.90 -18.64
C ASN A 285 -13.66 -17.90 -19.51
N MET A 286 -14.62 -17.15 -18.94
CA MET A 286 -15.28 -16.06 -19.67
C MET A 286 -14.33 -14.90 -19.96
N ARG A 287 -13.36 -14.65 -19.08
CA ARG A 287 -12.35 -13.59 -19.28
C ARG A 287 -11.46 -13.85 -20.50
N THR A 288 -11.03 -15.10 -20.72
CA THR A 288 -10.25 -15.48 -21.91
C THR A 288 -11.05 -15.40 -23.21
N SER A 289 -12.37 -15.17 -23.14
CA SER A 289 -13.26 -15.10 -24.30
C SER A 289 -13.62 -13.67 -24.71
N ILE A 290 -13.27 -12.67 -23.88
CA ILE A 290 -13.55 -11.24 -24.10
C ILE A 290 -12.26 -10.42 -24.29
N CYS A 291 -11.10 -10.97 -23.91
CA CYS A 291 -9.77 -10.47 -24.25
C CYS A 291 -9.27 -11.07 -25.57
#